data_AF-A0A933VDN7-F1
#
_entry.id   AF-A0A933VDN7-F1
#
_cell.length_a   1.000
_cell.length_b   1.000
_cell.length_c   1.000
_cell.angle_alpha   90.00
_cell.angle_beta   90.00
_cell.angle_gamma   90.00
#
_symmetry.space_group_name_H-M   'P 1'
#
loop_
_entity.id
_entity.type
_entity.pdbx_description
1 polymer ?
#
loop_
_entity_poly.entity_id
_entity_poly.type
_entity_poly.pdbx_seq_one_letter_code
_entity_poly.pdbx_strand_id
1 'polypeptide(L)'
;MDSEINLRYQLTENELLDAIRTQSMRTWSFRFLVAFILVVYIYIIVEQIIFRAPIESFGVTLAPVILVTVVFVFFTFSNPIMRRRIRKQPKYTCEQEWRFSEESIFWKTPYSEVKREWTYPKTSENAKYFVLFLKTNAFTPIPKRAFANANEESRFRELLKRKIPTWG
;
A
#
# COMPACT_ATOMS: atom_id res chain seq x y z
N MET A 1 16.16 9.70 29.16
CA MET A 1 15.10 8.72 29.45
C MET A 1 14.59 8.23 28.13
N ASP A 2 15.14 7.11 27.68
CA ASP A 2 14.83 6.47 26.40
C ASP A 2 13.36 6.12 26.33
N SER A 3 12.60 6.92 25.58
CA SER A 3 11.18 6.70 25.37
C SER A 3 11.01 5.60 24.32
N GLU A 4 11.22 4.36 24.74
CA GLU A 4 10.85 3.19 23.94
C GLU A 4 9.34 3.18 23.73
N ILE A 5 8.91 3.09 22.47
CA ILE A 5 7.50 3.01 22.09
C ILE A 5 7.18 1.54 21.87
N ASN A 6 6.32 0.99 22.71
CA ASN A 6 5.97 -0.43 22.75
C ASN A 6 4.55 -0.63 22.22
N LEU A 7 4.43 -1.23 21.03
CA LEU A 7 3.15 -1.50 20.39
C LEU A 7 2.91 -3.00 20.35
N ARG A 8 1.75 -3.44 20.84
CA ARG A 8 1.28 -4.81 20.68
C ARG A 8 -0.02 -4.80 19.91
N TYR A 9 -0.04 -5.45 18.75
CA TYR A 9 -1.22 -5.50 17.92
C TYR A 9 -1.24 -6.76 17.05
N GLN A 10 -2.44 -7.17 16.68
CA GLN A 10 -2.67 -8.20 15.68
C GLN A 10 -3.21 -7.53 14.42
N LEU A 11 -2.48 -7.66 13.32
CA LEU A 11 -2.93 -7.12 12.05
C LEU A 11 -4.03 -8.03 11.48
N THR A 12 -5.18 -7.45 11.16
CA THR A 12 -6.25 -8.22 10.50
C THR A 12 -6.02 -8.30 9.00
N GLU A 13 -6.54 -9.34 8.34
CA GLU A 13 -6.44 -9.50 6.88
C GLU A 13 -6.97 -8.27 6.15
N ASN A 14 -8.09 -7.72 6.61
CA ASN A 14 -8.71 -6.54 6.01
C ASN A 14 -7.83 -5.29 6.12
N GLU A 15 -7.13 -5.10 7.24
CA GLU A 15 -6.22 -3.95 7.40
C GLU A 15 -4.98 -4.07 6.53
N LEU A 16 -4.42 -5.28 6.38
CA LEU A 16 -3.30 -5.48 5.47
C LEU A 16 -3.74 -5.20 4.02
N LEU A 17 -4.94 -5.66 3.63
CA LEU A 17 -5.49 -5.37 2.30
C LEU A 17 -5.76 -3.89 2.09
N ASP A 18 -6.29 -3.19 3.08
CA ASP A 18 -6.53 -1.74 3.02
C ASP A 18 -5.21 -0.98 2.89
N ALA A 19 -4.17 -1.39 3.63
CA ALA A 19 -2.82 -0.82 3.50
C ALA A 19 -2.22 -1.08 2.11
N ILE A 20 -2.34 -2.30 1.58
CA ILE A 20 -1.88 -2.65 0.23
C ILE A 20 -2.63 -1.85 -0.84
N ARG A 21 -3.97 -1.73 -0.74
CA ARG A 21 -4.79 -1.00 -1.71
C ARG A 21 -4.43 0.47 -1.76
N THR A 22 -4.32 1.10 -0.58
CA THR A 22 -3.94 2.51 -0.46
C THR A 22 -2.58 2.76 -1.09
N GLN A 23 -1.64 1.82 -0.90
CA GLN A 23 -0.32 1.93 -1.51
C GLN A 23 -0.32 1.65 -3.02
N SER A 24 -1.07 0.64 -3.47
CA SER A 24 -1.16 0.27 -4.89
C SER A 24 -1.74 1.40 -5.73
N MET A 25 -2.75 2.11 -5.22
CA MET A 25 -3.31 3.31 -5.87
C MET A 25 -2.26 4.42 -6.03
N ARG A 26 -1.27 4.46 -5.15
CA ARG A 26 -0.19 5.46 -5.13
C ARG A 26 0.99 5.11 -6.04
N THR A 27 1.07 3.87 -6.56
CA THR A 27 2.17 3.44 -7.42
C THR A 27 2.02 3.92 -8.87
N TRP A 28 3.17 4.11 -9.53
CA TRP A 28 3.31 4.65 -10.89
C TRP A 28 2.49 3.88 -11.94
N SER A 29 2.24 2.60 -11.70
CA SER A 29 1.41 1.71 -12.53
C SER A 29 -0.03 2.21 -12.67
N PHE A 30 -0.62 2.82 -11.62
CA PHE A 30 -1.96 3.42 -11.72
C PHE A 30 -1.93 4.66 -12.63
N ARG A 31 -0.90 5.51 -12.51
CA ARG A 31 -0.73 6.69 -13.36
C ARG A 31 -0.51 6.32 -14.82
N PHE A 32 0.31 5.31 -15.09
CA PHE A 32 0.53 4.83 -16.46
C PHE A 32 -0.72 4.22 -17.07
N LEU A 33 -1.52 3.51 -16.28
CA LEU A 33 -2.78 2.95 -16.77
C LEU A 33 -3.81 4.04 -17.05
N VAL A 34 -3.96 5.04 -16.18
CA VAL A 34 -4.81 6.19 -16.44
C VAL A 34 -4.35 6.91 -17.70
N ALA A 35 -3.04 7.13 -17.87
CA ALA A 35 -2.48 7.71 -19.09
C ALA A 35 -2.75 6.83 -20.32
N PHE A 36 -2.61 5.51 -20.22
CA PHE A 36 -2.89 4.56 -21.30
C PHE A 36 -4.37 4.59 -21.70
N ILE A 37 -5.29 4.59 -20.74
CA ILE A 37 -6.73 4.72 -20.99
C ILE A 37 -7.04 6.05 -21.68
N LEU A 38 -6.43 7.16 -21.22
CA LEU A 38 -6.61 8.47 -21.86
C LEU A 38 -6.09 8.48 -23.30
N VAL A 39 -4.93 7.88 -23.57
CA VAL A 39 -4.37 7.78 -24.93
C VAL A 39 -5.28 6.95 -25.84
N VAL A 40 -5.78 5.82 -25.36
CA VAL A 40 -6.72 4.98 -26.11
C VAL A 40 -8.04 5.71 -26.37
N TYR A 41 -8.54 6.46 -25.38
CA TYR A 41 -9.75 7.26 -25.53
C TYR A 41 -9.57 8.39 -26.56
N ILE A 42 -8.43 9.09 -26.52
CA ILE A 42 -8.07 10.11 -27.52
C ILE A 42 -7.96 9.47 -28.91
N TYR A 43 -7.33 8.30 -29.02
CA TYR A 43 -7.23 7.58 -30.29
C TYR A 43 -8.62 7.26 -30.89
N ILE A 44 -9.56 6.78 -30.08
CA ILE A 44 -10.94 6.51 -30.51
C ILE A 44 -11.62 7.80 -30.99
N ILE A 45 -11.46 8.92 -30.27
CA ILE A 45 -12.02 10.22 -30.68
C ILE A 45 -11.43 10.66 -32.04
N VAL A 46 -10.12 10.53 -32.22
CA VAL A 46 -9.42 10.91 -33.45
C VAL A 46 -9.87 10.04 -34.62
N GLU A 47 -10.00 8.73 -34.42
CA GLU A 47 -10.51 7.80 -35.43
C GLU A 47 -11.93 8.21 -35.89
N GLN A 48 -12.81 8.52 -34.94
CA GLN A 48 -14.19 8.94 -35.21
C GLN A 48 -14.28 10.26 -36.00
N ILE A 49 -13.43 11.24 -35.67
CA ILE A 49 -13.41 12.54 -36.36
C ILE A 49 -12.84 12.41 -37.78
N ILE A 50 -11.75 11.66 -37.96
CA ILE A 50 -11.02 11.59 -39.23
C ILE A 50 -11.73 10.66 -40.23
N PHE A 51 -12.13 9.46 -39.79
CA PHE A 51 -12.64 8.43 -40.69
C PHE A 51 -14.16 8.45 -40.85
N ARG A 52 -14.89 9.28 -40.09
CA ARG A 52 -16.37 9.30 -40.03
C ARG A 52 -16.94 7.89 -39.96
N ALA A 53 -16.30 7.04 -39.16
CA ALA A 53 -16.59 5.62 -39.13
C ALA A 53 -18.04 5.38 -38.64
N PRO A 54 -18.77 4.41 -39.22
CA PRO A 54 -20.11 4.08 -38.76
C PRO A 54 -20.09 3.56 -37.32
N ILE A 55 -21.10 3.92 -36.52
CA ILE A 55 -21.23 3.61 -35.08
C ILE A 55 -21.12 2.10 -34.78
N GLU A 56 -21.38 1.23 -35.75
CA GLU A 56 -21.26 -0.23 -35.61
C GLU A 56 -19.82 -0.70 -35.35
N SER A 57 -18.79 0.03 -35.80
CA SER A 57 -17.38 -0.28 -35.49
C SER A 57 -17.00 0.08 -34.05
N PHE A 58 -17.78 0.93 -33.39
CA PHE A 58 -17.53 1.44 -32.04
C PHE A 58 -17.53 0.32 -30.99
N GLY A 59 -18.39 -0.69 -31.16
CA GLY A 59 -18.50 -1.83 -30.23
C GLY A 59 -17.26 -2.73 -30.26
N VAL A 60 -16.65 -2.92 -31.44
CA VAL A 60 -15.46 -3.75 -31.62
C VAL A 60 -14.23 -3.11 -30.99
N THR A 61 -14.13 -1.77 -31.03
CA THR A 61 -13.02 -1.01 -30.45
C THR A 61 -13.17 -0.80 -28.94
N LEU A 62 -14.40 -0.60 -28.42
CA LEU A 62 -14.61 -0.44 -26.97
C LEU A 62 -14.47 -1.72 -26.17
N ALA A 63 -14.90 -2.87 -26.72
CA ALA A 63 -14.87 -4.15 -26.02
C ALA A 63 -13.49 -4.49 -25.40
N PRO A 64 -12.35 -4.39 -26.12
CA PRO A 64 -11.04 -4.67 -25.52
C PRO A 64 -10.64 -3.64 -24.46
N VAL A 65 -11.01 -2.37 -24.61
CA VAL A 65 -10.71 -1.30 -23.63
C VAL A 65 -11.45 -1.52 -22.33
N ILE A 66 -12.74 -1.84 -22.42
CA ILE A 66 -13.57 -2.21 -21.27
C ILE A 66 -13.01 -3.47 -20.62
N LEU A 67 -12.68 -4.49 -21.40
CA LEU A 67 -12.12 -5.74 -20.87
C LEU A 67 -10.81 -5.50 -20.11
N VAL A 68 -9.86 -4.75 -20.68
CA VAL A 68 -8.58 -4.41 -20.03
C VAL A 68 -8.83 -3.61 -18.74
N THR A 69 -9.77 -2.67 -18.76
CA THR A 69 -10.12 -1.86 -17.60
C THR A 69 -10.74 -2.72 -16.49
N VAL A 70 -11.70 -3.59 -16.83
CA VAL A 70 -12.36 -4.50 -15.88
C VAL A 70 -11.36 -5.48 -15.28
N VAL A 71 -10.51 -6.09 -16.10
CA VAL A 71 -9.45 -6.99 -15.65
C VAL A 71 -8.52 -6.25 -14.69
N PHE A 72 -8.08 -5.04 -15.04
CA PHE A 72 -7.20 -4.26 -14.18
C PHE A 72 -7.84 -3.86 -12.85
N VAL A 73 -9.09 -3.39 -12.88
CA VAL A 73 -9.85 -3.05 -11.67
C VAL A 73 -10.02 -4.29 -10.81
N PHE A 74 -10.35 -5.44 -11.40
CA PHE A 74 -10.49 -6.70 -10.68
C PHE A 74 -9.18 -7.13 -10.02
N PHE A 75 -8.05 -7.07 -10.72
CA PHE A 75 -6.74 -7.43 -10.16
C PHE A 75 -6.26 -6.44 -9.09
N THR A 76 -6.53 -5.14 -9.26
CA THR A 76 -6.14 -4.10 -8.30
C THR A 76 -7.00 -4.14 -7.04
N PHE A 77 -8.33 -4.25 -7.17
CA PHE A 77 -9.25 -4.10 -6.04
C PHE A 77 -9.64 -5.43 -5.39
N SER A 78 -9.93 -6.47 -6.17
CA SER A 78 -10.38 -7.76 -5.63
C SER A 78 -9.22 -8.63 -5.19
N ASN A 79 -8.04 -8.46 -5.81
CA ASN A 79 -6.76 -9.12 -5.57
C ASN A 79 -6.85 -10.47 -4.80
N PRO A 80 -7.59 -11.47 -5.36
CA PRO A 80 -7.85 -12.74 -4.67
C PRO A 80 -6.56 -13.54 -4.43
N ILE A 81 -5.55 -13.32 -5.27
CA ILE A 81 -4.21 -13.89 -5.13
C ILE A 81 -3.51 -13.32 -3.90
N MET A 82 -3.61 -12.02 -3.66
CA MET A 82 -3.03 -11.38 -2.49
C MET A 82 -3.71 -11.85 -1.21
N ARG A 83 -5.05 -11.88 -1.16
CA ARG A 83 -5.80 -12.48 -0.05
C ARG A 83 -5.33 -13.90 0.27
N ARG A 84 -5.21 -14.75 -0.76
CA ARG A 84 -4.69 -16.13 -0.60
C ARG A 84 -3.25 -16.15 -0.09
N ARG A 85 -2.37 -15.26 -0.53
CA ARG A 85 -0.97 -15.18 -0.05
C ARG A 85 -0.90 -14.74 1.41
N ILE A 86 -1.70 -13.75 1.81
CA ILE A 86 -1.78 -13.27 3.19
C ILE A 86 -2.29 -14.38 4.10
N ARG A 87 -3.38 -15.04 3.72
CA ARG A 87 -3.95 -16.17 4.46
C ARG A 87 -2.98 -17.36 4.59
N LYS A 88 -2.08 -17.54 3.63
CA LYS A 88 -1.02 -18.57 3.67
C LYS A 88 0.19 -18.17 4.52
N GLN A 89 0.29 -16.92 4.98
CA GLN A 89 1.41 -16.44 5.79
C GLN A 89 0.92 -16.07 7.20
N PRO A 90 0.90 -17.05 8.14
CA PRO A 90 0.40 -16.83 9.50
C PRO A 90 1.18 -15.72 10.24
N LYS A 91 2.40 -15.41 9.79
CA LYS A 91 3.23 -14.32 10.33
C LYS A 91 2.51 -12.96 10.35
N TYR A 92 1.61 -12.70 9.41
CA TYR A 92 0.89 -11.42 9.35
C TYR A 92 -0.36 -11.35 10.22
N THR A 93 -0.95 -12.50 10.55
CA THR A 93 -2.19 -12.59 11.33
C THR A 93 -1.96 -12.98 12.79
N CYS A 94 -0.72 -13.27 13.19
CA CYS A 94 -0.39 -13.46 14.60
C CYS A 94 -0.23 -12.14 15.34
N GLU A 95 -0.34 -12.21 16.67
CA GLU A 95 0.00 -11.08 17.54
C GLU A 95 1.47 -10.69 17.34
N GLN A 96 1.71 -9.40 17.14
CA GLN A 96 3.03 -8.84 16.93
C GLN A 96 3.34 -7.82 18.01
N GLU A 97 4.57 -7.84 18.48
CA GLU A 97 5.10 -6.85 19.39
C GLU A 97 6.19 -6.08 18.66
N TRP A 98 6.04 -4.75 18.61
CA TRP A 98 6.99 -3.83 18.04
C TRP A 98 7.50 -2.91 19.14
N ARG A 99 8.82 -2.79 19.24
CA ARG A 99 9.45 -1.80 20.13
C ARG A 99 10.34 -0.89 19.29
N PHE A 100 10.06 0.40 19.35
CA PHE A 100 10.82 1.40 18.61
C PHE A 100 11.66 2.20 19.60
N SER A 101 12.97 2.12 19.47
CA SER A 101 13.92 2.96 20.18
C SER A 101 14.69 3.85 19.20
N GLU A 102 15.47 4.78 19.74
CA GLU A 102 16.31 5.63 18.88
C GLU A 102 17.36 4.81 18.11
N GLU A 103 17.90 3.76 18.72
CA GLU A 103 18.97 2.97 18.12
C GLU A 103 18.44 1.88 17.21
N SER A 104 17.32 1.26 17.59
CA SER A 104 16.88 0.02 16.95
C SER A 104 15.36 -0.14 16.93
N ILE A 105 14.93 -0.99 16.01
CA ILE A 105 13.58 -1.47 15.90
C ILE A 105 13.59 -2.95 16.25
N PHE A 106 12.82 -3.29 17.26
CA PHE A 106 12.61 -4.65 17.70
C PHE A 106 11.23 -5.11 17.25
N TRP A 107 11.19 -6.30 16.68
CA TRP A 107 9.97 -6.95 16.20
C TRP A 107 9.94 -8.38 16.68
N LYS A 108 8.87 -8.75 17.37
CA LYS A 108 8.65 -10.08 17.88
C LYS A 108 7.30 -10.62 17.43
N THR A 109 7.32 -11.88 17.04
CA THR A 109 6.17 -12.71 16.69
C THR A 109 6.34 -14.06 17.39
N PRO A 110 5.29 -14.89 17.51
CA PRO A 110 5.41 -16.24 18.07
C PRO A 110 6.45 -17.13 17.36
N TYR A 111 6.79 -16.82 16.12
CA TYR A 111 7.68 -17.62 15.28
C TYR A 111 9.08 -17.02 15.09
N SER A 112 9.29 -15.76 15.46
CA SER A 112 10.51 -15.03 15.10
C SER A 112 10.66 -13.77 15.93
N GLU A 113 11.88 -13.53 16.38
CA GLU A 113 12.31 -12.31 17.05
C GLU A 113 13.44 -11.68 16.26
N VAL A 114 13.36 -10.37 16.03
CA VAL A 114 14.24 -9.63 15.14
C VAL A 114 14.52 -8.26 15.73
N LYS A 115 15.80 -7.96 15.98
CA LYS A 115 16.28 -6.61 16.27
C LYS A 115 17.04 -6.09 15.03
N ARG A 116 16.71 -4.90 14.54
CA ARG A 116 17.41 -4.27 13.40
C ARG A 116 17.59 -2.79 13.63
N GLU A 117 18.61 -2.25 13.00
CA GLU A 117 18.81 -0.80 12.90
C GLU A 117 17.81 -0.16 11.93
N TRP A 118 17.68 1.16 12.02
CA TRP A 118 16.85 1.99 11.15
C TRP A 118 17.35 1.94 9.71
N THR A 119 16.80 1.02 8.92
CA THR A 119 17.17 0.78 7.51
C THR A 119 16.06 1.16 6.53
N TYR A 120 15.05 1.90 7.00
CA TYR A 120 13.87 2.28 6.22
C TYR A 120 14.15 3.57 5.43
N PRO A 121 14.27 3.54 4.09
CA PRO A 121 14.51 4.75 3.29
C PRO A 121 13.35 5.75 3.27
N LYS A 122 12.12 5.28 3.51
CA LYS A 122 10.92 6.10 3.37
C LYS A 122 9.83 5.68 4.33
N THR A 123 9.02 6.65 4.74
CA THR A 123 7.76 6.42 5.43
C THR A 123 6.62 7.22 4.77
N SER A 124 5.40 6.75 4.97
CA SER A 124 4.21 7.55 4.69
C SER A 124 3.18 7.42 5.81
N GLU A 125 2.40 8.47 6.00
CA GLU A 125 1.32 8.50 6.98
C GLU A 125 -0.03 8.67 6.29
N ASN A 126 -1.03 7.90 6.72
CA ASN A 126 -2.43 8.15 6.37
C ASN A 126 -3.31 8.19 7.64
N ALA A 127 -4.62 8.37 7.47
CA ALA A 127 -5.55 8.49 8.60
C ALA A 127 -5.59 7.26 9.52
N LYS A 128 -5.19 6.07 9.04
CA LYS A 128 -5.30 4.80 9.78
C LYS A 128 -3.95 4.16 10.14
N TYR A 129 -2.89 4.45 9.39
CA TYR A 129 -1.62 3.74 9.46
C TYR A 129 -0.42 4.67 9.26
N PHE A 130 0.68 4.34 9.93
CA PHE A 130 2.03 4.66 9.47
C PHE A 130 2.53 3.50 8.61
N VAL A 131 3.19 3.78 7.49
CA VAL A 131 3.75 2.76 6.61
C VAL A 131 5.25 2.99 6.51
N LEU A 132 6.03 1.99 6.92
CA LEU A 132 7.50 2.00 6.80
C LEU A 132 7.90 1.20 5.57
N PHE A 133 8.65 1.79 4.64
CA PHE A 133 9.08 1.13 3.41
C PHE A 133 10.51 0.64 3.55
N LEU A 134 10.72 -0.67 3.51
CA LEU A 134 12.05 -1.27 3.44
C LEU A 134 12.54 -1.31 1.99
N LYS A 135 11.65 -1.66 1.06
CA LYS A 135 11.85 -1.65 -0.41
C LYS A 135 10.51 -1.37 -1.10
N THR A 136 10.51 -1.16 -2.42
CA THR A 136 9.30 -0.87 -3.22
C THR A 136 8.12 -1.80 -2.94
N ASN A 137 8.39 -3.09 -2.72
CA ASN A 137 7.36 -4.12 -2.45
C ASN A 137 7.45 -4.71 -1.03
N ALA A 138 8.24 -4.13 -0.14
CA ALA A 138 8.41 -4.59 1.23
C ALA A 138 8.13 -3.43 2.18
N PHE A 139 6.98 -3.45 2.84
CA PHE A 139 6.55 -2.41 3.74
C PHE A 139 5.89 -3.00 4.99
N THR A 140 5.92 -2.21 6.06
CA THR A 140 5.36 -2.55 7.36
C THR A 140 4.28 -1.51 7.71
N PRO A 141 2.99 -1.89 7.66
CA PRO A 141 1.92 -1.04 8.18
C PRO A 141 1.86 -1.14 9.71
N ILE A 142 1.85 0.01 10.36
CA ILE A 142 1.69 0.18 11.80
C ILE A 142 0.36 0.90 12.02
N PRO A 143 -0.66 0.22 12.56
CA PRO A 143 -1.98 0.79 12.74
C PRO A 143 -1.98 1.81 13.87
N LYS A 144 -2.60 2.97 13.65
CA LYS A 144 -2.67 4.04 14.65
C LYS A 144 -3.47 3.65 15.89
N ARG A 145 -4.40 2.71 15.76
CA ARG A 145 -5.14 2.13 16.88
C ARG A 145 -4.27 1.33 17.87
N ALA A 146 -3.02 1.02 17.51
CA ALA A 146 -2.09 0.34 18.42
C ALA A 146 -1.45 1.29 19.44
N PHE A 147 -1.50 2.61 19.22
CA PHE A 147 -1.01 3.59 20.19
C PHE A 147 -2.03 3.76 21.32
N ALA A 148 -1.57 3.87 22.56
CA ALA A 148 -2.45 4.03 23.71
C ALA A 148 -3.16 5.39 23.71
N ASN A 149 -2.52 6.43 23.16
CA ASN A 149 -3.07 7.77 23.06
C ASN A 149 -2.39 8.62 21.96
N ALA A 150 -2.98 9.79 21.69
CA ALA A 150 -2.48 10.72 20.67
C ALA A 150 -1.08 11.29 20.96
N ASN A 151 -0.66 11.31 22.24
CA ASN A 151 0.68 11.77 22.62
C ASN A 151 1.74 10.72 22.22
N GLU A 152 1.47 9.44 22.45
CA GLU A 152 2.33 8.35 22.01
C GLU A 152 2.42 8.28 20.48
N GLU A 153 1.29 8.45 19.78
CA GLU A 153 1.27 8.58 18.33
C GLU A 153 2.14 9.74 17.84
N SER A 154 2.07 10.90 18.50
CA SER A 154 2.84 12.08 18.12
C SER A 154 4.34 11.90 18.37
N ARG A 155 4.72 11.27 19.49
CA ARG A 155 6.12 10.90 19.76
C ARG A 155 6.67 9.94 18.72
N PHE A 156 5.86 8.95 18.31
CA PHE A 156 6.24 8.04 17.25
C PHE A 156 6.45 8.78 15.92
N ARG A 157 5.54 9.70 15.57
CA ARG A 157 5.66 10.55 14.38
C ARG A 157 6.98 11.35 14.40
N GLU A 158 7.33 11.95 15.52
CA GLU A 158 8.59 12.68 15.68
C GLU A 158 9.81 11.77 15.56
N LEU A 159 9.78 10.59 16.17
CA LEU A 159 10.85 9.58 16.04
C LEU A 159 11.07 9.21 14.57
N LEU A 160 10.00 8.93 13.83
CA LEU A 160 10.08 8.63 12.40
C LEU A 160 10.68 9.79 11.61
N LYS A 161 10.32 11.05 11.92
CA LYS A 161 10.86 12.23 11.23
C LYS A 161 12.37 12.38 11.46
N ARG A 162 12.87 11.99 12.64
CA ARG A 162 14.31 12.02 12.94
C ARG A 162 15.07 10.89 12.24
N LYS A 163 14.47 9.70 12.12
CA LYS A 163 15.16 8.49 11.65
C LYS A 163 15.00 8.21 10.17
N ILE A 164 13.97 8.74 9.53
CA ILE A 164 13.65 8.45 8.13
C ILE A 164 13.72 9.73 7.31
N PRO A 165 14.62 9.80 6.31
CA PRO A 165 14.88 11.04 5.58
C PRO A 165 13.72 11.45 4.65
N THR A 166 12.96 10.49 4.14
CA THR A 166 11.87 10.76 3.18
C THR A 166 10.51 10.50 3.81
N TRP A 167 9.71 11.56 3.92
CA TRP A 167 8.33 11.50 4.38
C TRP A 167 7.38 11.72 3.19
N GLY A 168 6.34 10.89 3.06
CA GLY A 168 5.35 10.96 1.99
C GLY A 168 3.92 10.89 2.46
#